data_AF-A0A2V6RUE6-F1
#
_entry.id   AF-A0A2V6RUE6-F1
#
_cell.length_a   1.000
_cell.length_b   1.000
_cell.length_c   1.000
_cell.angle_alpha   90.00
_cell.angle_beta   90.00
_cell.angle_gamma   90.00
#
_symmetry.space_group_name_H-M   'P 1'
#
loop_
_entity.id
_entity.type
_entity.pdbx_description
1 polymer ?
#
loop_
_entity_poly.entity_id
_entity_poly.type
_entity_poly.pdbx_seq_one_letter_code
_entity_poly.pdbx_strand_id
1 'polypeptide(L)'
;MIAPGELARLMQSAAPHAVLDLRERAAYERGHIYRATSLPRRLLEFRLPALVPARATPLVVCDADGRLAALALPTLGEMGYPDVRTLDGGLAAWHAEGRPLVEGVNVPSKVFGERALHECQTPQLAPHELRERIERGDDLVIVDARTPEEYARGTLPGAWSVPGGELVFRIAELVGHPETTIVVHCGGRTRSYIGAESLRRMRLANPVVALENGTMGWELAGLALERGAARWAPAPSARSRAVATLTAKRVAAEDGIPFVSPDELAARLATRERQNLYVLDVRTADEYAAGHVAGAVWAPGGQAVQATDEYVAVRAASIVLVCDGVARSVMAASWLRRMGLPDVAVLAGGLSAWTDAGGAVEPGHPALVPFGWEAARQRVARVGPADLGSALIVSVDPSDAYAHRHVPGARWLCRSRLEWTIGTVAPDRQAPIVVTCADGVASTLAAATLGRLGYTAVSVLEGGMRAWVEAGRAVESGRTRLADEPDDVVLKPYERGRAAMERYLRWETDLDAEGRSRSRLL
;
A
#
# COMPACT_ATOMS: atom_id res chain seq x y z
N MET A 1 11.42 -19.65 17.50
CA MET A 1 11.54 -19.89 16.04
C MET A 1 10.40 -20.81 15.63
N ILE A 2 9.98 -20.77 14.37
CA ILE A 2 8.95 -21.65 13.79
C ILE A 2 9.52 -22.34 12.55
N ALA A 3 9.38 -23.66 12.45
CA ALA A 3 9.86 -24.40 11.28
C ALA A 3 8.98 -24.11 10.04
N PRO A 4 9.51 -24.16 8.80
CA PRO A 4 8.72 -23.88 7.60
C PRO A 4 7.44 -24.73 7.47
N GLY A 5 7.50 -26.02 7.83
CA GLY A 5 6.32 -26.90 7.84
C GLY A 5 5.28 -26.58 8.92
N GLU A 6 5.67 -25.99 10.03
CA GLU A 6 4.73 -25.50 11.04
C GLU A 6 4.09 -24.18 10.60
N LEU A 7 4.88 -23.26 10.02
CA LEU A 7 4.35 -22.02 9.43
C LEU A 7 3.32 -22.32 8.33
N ALA A 8 3.61 -23.27 7.43
CA ALA A 8 2.67 -23.65 6.39
C ALA A 8 1.32 -24.15 6.95
N ARG A 9 1.34 -24.92 8.05
CA ARG A 9 0.12 -25.36 8.74
C ARG A 9 -0.62 -24.21 9.41
N LEU A 10 0.10 -23.29 10.06
CA LEU A 10 -0.49 -22.08 10.64
C LEU A 10 -1.21 -21.25 9.57
N MET A 11 -0.57 -21.06 8.42
CA MET A 11 -1.14 -20.29 7.29
C MET A 11 -2.37 -20.91 6.65
N GLN A 12 -2.57 -22.23 6.80
CA GLN A 12 -3.77 -22.94 6.35
C GLN A 12 -4.88 -22.97 7.41
N SER A 13 -4.57 -22.60 8.65
CA SER A 13 -5.52 -22.61 9.75
C SER A 13 -6.44 -21.37 9.74
N ALA A 14 -7.55 -21.46 10.44
CA ALA A 14 -8.44 -20.32 10.70
C ALA A 14 -7.97 -19.44 11.89
N ALA A 15 -6.87 -19.80 12.57
CA ALA A 15 -6.38 -19.05 13.71
C ALA A 15 -5.89 -17.66 13.26
N PRO A 16 -6.23 -16.57 13.96
CA PRO A 16 -5.67 -15.26 13.66
C PRO A 16 -4.14 -15.28 13.79
N HIS A 17 -3.44 -14.81 12.76
CA HIS A 17 -1.99 -14.72 12.73
C HIS A 17 -1.53 -13.70 11.68
N ALA A 18 -0.31 -13.20 11.82
CA ALA A 18 0.34 -12.36 10.82
C ALA A 18 1.68 -12.99 10.39
N VAL A 19 1.99 -12.91 9.11
CA VAL A 19 3.29 -13.28 8.54
C VAL A 19 3.87 -12.06 7.85
N LEU A 20 4.98 -11.53 8.38
CA LEU A 20 5.59 -10.29 7.92
C LEU A 20 6.97 -10.57 7.34
N ASP A 21 7.20 -10.13 6.11
CA ASP A 21 8.53 -10.15 5.49
C ASP A 21 9.24 -8.82 5.78
N LEU A 22 10.34 -8.92 6.52
CA LEU A 22 11.10 -7.77 7.01
C LEU A 22 12.13 -7.25 6.03
N ARG A 23 12.31 -7.91 4.88
CA ARG A 23 13.21 -7.44 3.83
C ARG A 23 12.63 -6.20 3.15
N GLU A 24 13.51 -5.50 2.44
CA GLU A 24 13.12 -4.35 1.66
C GLU A 24 12.22 -4.72 0.46
N ARG A 25 11.44 -3.74 -0.01
CA ARG A 25 10.29 -3.99 -0.88
C ARG A 25 10.67 -4.64 -2.21
N ALA A 26 11.85 -4.36 -2.77
CA ALA A 26 12.32 -5.02 -3.99
C ALA A 26 12.80 -6.45 -3.75
N ALA A 27 13.36 -6.76 -2.58
CA ALA A 27 13.67 -8.15 -2.20
C ALA A 27 12.40 -8.98 -2.00
N TYR A 28 11.34 -8.39 -1.44
CA TYR A 28 10.01 -9.00 -1.37
C TYR A 28 9.41 -9.23 -2.78
N GLU A 29 9.50 -8.23 -3.67
CA GLU A 29 9.02 -8.35 -5.06
C GLU A 29 9.70 -9.50 -5.83
N ARG A 30 10.99 -9.75 -5.57
CA ARG A 30 11.74 -10.85 -6.20
C ARG A 30 11.32 -12.25 -5.76
N GLY A 31 10.61 -12.39 -4.64
CA GLY A 31 10.21 -13.69 -4.14
C GLY A 31 9.86 -13.65 -2.66
N HIS A 32 8.61 -13.97 -2.31
CA HIS A 32 8.11 -14.01 -0.94
C HIS A 32 7.10 -15.15 -0.75
N ILE A 33 6.74 -15.45 0.50
CA ILE A 33 5.70 -16.43 0.81
C ILE A 33 4.34 -15.84 0.40
N TYR A 34 3.55 -16.57 -0.39
CA TYR A 34 2.22 -16.12 -0.79
C TYR A 34 1.36 -15.75 0.43
N ARG A 35 0.74 -14.56 0.39
CA ARG A 35 -0.01 -13.98 1.52
C ARG A 35 0.86 -13.63 2.75
N ALA A 36 2.18 -13.46 2.62
CA ALA A 36 2.94 -12.67 3.60
C ALA A 36 2.77 -11.17 3.30
N THR A 37 2.82 -10.34 4.34
CA THR A 37 2.76 -8.88 4.21
C THR A 37 4.18 -8.31 4.18
N SER A 38 4.49 -7.45 3.22
CA SER A 38 5.77 -6.71 3.24
C SER A 38 5.72 -5.66 4.35
N LEU A 39 6.59 -5.81 5.35
CA LEU A 39 6.84 -4.79 6.36
C LEU A 39 8.35 -4.71 6.60
N PRO A 40 9.10 -4.01 5.73
CA PRO A 40 10.53 -3.87 5.90
C PRO A 40 10.90 -3.41 7.31
N ARG A 41 11.99 -3.94 7.88
CA ARG A 41 12.34 -3.73 9.30
C ARG A 41 12.33 -2.25 9.72
N ARG A 42 12.80 -1.35 8.86
CA ARG A 42 12.81 0.11 9.12
C ARG A 42 11.43 0.74 9.36
N LEU A 43 10.34 0.04 9.03
CA LEU A 43 8.96 0.49 9.15
C LEU A 43 8.21 -0.15 10.34
N LEU A 44 8.85 -1.03 11.12
CA LEU A 44 8.20 -1.74 12.24
C LEU A 44 7.57 -0.76 13.22
N GLU A 45 8.35 0.20 13.72
CA GLU A 45 7.88 1.17 14.72
C GLU A 45 6.80 2.11 14.18
N PHE A 46 6.72 2.26 12.86
CA PHE A 46 5.80 3.16 12.17
C PHE A 46 4.45 2.51 11.88
N ARG A 47 4.45 1.23 11.50
CA ARG A 47 3.27 0.59 10.89
C ARG A 47 2.74 -0.63 11.62
N LEU A 48 3.57 -1.31 12.42
CA LEU A 48 3.15 -2.55 13.06
C LEU A 48 1.90 -2.39 13.95
N PRO A 49 1.74 -1.32 14.77
CA PRO A 49 0.52 -1.16 15.57
C PRO A 49 -0.77 -1.08 14.74
N ALA A 50 -0.70 -0.48 13.55
CA ALA A 50 -1.86 -0.42 12.64
C ALA A 50 -2.08 -1.76 11.92
N LEU A 51 -1.01 -2.45 11.54
CA LEU A 51 -1.07 -3.73 10.82
C LEU A 51 -1.42 -4.92 11.71
N VAL A 52 -1.03 -4.92 12.98
CA VAL A 52 -1.29 -5.98 13.96
C VAL A 52 -1.76 -5.32 15.26
N PRO A 53 -3.03 -4.85 15.31
CA PRO A 53 -3.52 -4.06 16.44
C PRO A 53 -3.68 -4.89 17.72
N ALA A 54 -4.02 -6.18 17.63
CA ALA A 54 -4.00 -7.04 18.81
C ALA A 54 -2.61 -7.60 19.05
N ARG A 55 -1.92 -7.12 20.09
CA ARG A 55 -0.51 -7.46 20.34
C ARG A 55 -0.29 -8.95 20.59
N ALA A 56 -1.27 -9.62 21.20
CA ALA A 56 -1.23 -11.06 21.46
C ALA A 56 -1.41 -11.94 20.20
N THR A 57 -1.60 -11.33 19.02
CA THR A 57 -1.69 -12.08 17.76
C THR A 57 -0.39 -12.82 17.50
N PRO A 58 -0.46 -14.13 17.19
CA PRO A 58 0.69 -14.87 16.69
C PRO A 58 1.35 -14.16 15.50
N LEU A 59 2.57 -13.67 15.71
CA LEU A 59 3.33 -12.91 14.73
C LEU A 59 4.55 -13.72 14.28
N VAL A 60 4.57 -14.08 13.00
CA VAL A 60 5.74 -14.68 12.37
C VAL A 60 6.45 -13.62 11.54
N VAL A 61 7.73 -13.40 11.82
CA VAL A 61 8.59 -12.54 11.00
C VAL A 61 9.57 -13.39 10.21
N CYS A 62 9.78 -13.04 8.95
CA CYS A 62 10.72 -13.72 8.07
C CYS A 62 11.57 -12.71 7.28
N ASP A 63 12.66 -13.23 6.77
CA ASP A 63 13.65 -12.58 5.91
C ASP A 63 14.36 -13.66 5.07
N ALA A 64 15.50 -13.35 4.47
CA ALA A 64 16.19 -14.30 3.60
C ALA A 64 16.74 -15.52 4.35
N ASP A 65 17.37 -15.30 5.51
CA ASP A 65 18.23 -16.29 6.18
C ASP A 65 18.14 -16.30 7.72
N GLY A 66 17.23 -15.52 8.31
CA GLY A 66 16.98 -15.38 9.75
C GLY A 66 17.68 -14.20 10.42
N ARG A 67 18.67 -13.55 9.78
CA ARG A 67 19.54 -12.55 10.44
C ARG A 67 18.84 -11.22 10.70
N LEU A 68 18.08 -10.72 9.73
CA LEU A 68 17.28 -9.49 9.86
C LEU A 68 16.10 -9.70 10.79
N ALA A 69 15.48 -10.89 10.73
CA ALA A 69 14.41 -11.30 11.64
C ALA A 69 14.89 -11.31 13.11
N ALA A 70 16.09 -11.82 13.37
CA ALA A 70 16.68 -11.80 14.72
C ALA A 70 16.90 -10.36 15.23
N LEU A 71 17.34 -9.43 14.37
CA LEU A 71 17.50 -8.01 14.73
C LEU A 71 16.19 -7.29 15.07
N ALA A 72 15.05 -7.82 14.63
CA ALA A 72 13.74 -7.20 14.91
C ALA A 72 13.20 -7.58 16.30
N LEU A 73 13.63 -8.71 16.87
CA LEU A 73 13.06 -9.26 18.11
C LEU A 73 13.11 -8.29 19.31
N PRO A 74 14.22 -7.57 19.59
CA PRO A 74 14.26 -6.61 20.70
C PRO A 74 13.22 -5.50 20.55
N THR A 75 13.14 -4.90 19.35
CA THR A 75 12.14 -3.86 19.05
C THR A 75 10.71 -4.39 19.20
N LEU A 76 10.43 -5.59 18.69
CA LEU A 76 9.10 -6.21 18.80
C LEU A 76 8.71 -6.52 20.26
N GLY A 77 9.69 -6.94 21.08
CA GLY A 77 9.53 -7.13 22.52
C GLY A 77 9.28 -5.82 23.26
N GLU A 78 10.04 -4.76 22.97
CA GLU A 78 9.83 -3.41 23.51
C GLU A 78 8.45 -2.87 23.13
N MET A 79 7.98 -3.15 21.90
CA MET A 79 6.63 -2.82 21.42
C MET A 79 5.52 -3.66 22.08
N GLY A 80 5.87 -4.65 22.91
CA GLY A 80 4.91 -5.44 23.68
C GLY A 80 4.16 -6.51 22.88
N TYR A 81 4.76 -7.06 21.83
CA TYR A 81 4.24 -8.23 21.12
C TYR A 81 4.81 -9.51 21.78
N PRO A 82 4.00 -10.31 22.50
CA PRO A 82 4.50 -11.41 23.31
C PRO A 82 4.66 -12.74 22.55
N ASP A 83 3.93 -12.94 21.44
CA ASP A 83 4.04 -14.16 20.60
C ASP A 83 4.67 -13.82 19.25
N VAL A 84 5.99 -13.63 19.27
CA VAL A 84 6.79 -13.35 18.07
C VAL A 84 7.70 -14.53 17.78
N ARG A 85 7.62 -15.06 16.56
CA ARG A 85 8.45 -16.17 16.08
C ARG A 85 9.18 -15.78 14.80
N THR A 86 10.47 -16.06 14.72
CA THR A 86 11.22 -16.00 13.45
C THR A 86 11.03 -17.30 12.67
N LEU A 87 10.92 -17.20 11.35
CA LEU A 87 10.99 -18.37 10.47
C LEU A 87 12.40 -18.98 10.53
N ASP A 88 12.49 -20.24 10.96
CA ASP A 88 13.77 -20.94 11.09
C ASP A 88 14.45 -21.09 9.72
N GLY A 89 15.70 -20.62 9.62
CA GLY A 89 16.46 -20.56 8.36
C GLY A 89 15.90 -19.62 7.28
N GLY A 90 14.91 -18.78 7.59
CA GLY A 90 14.34 -17.80 6.67
C GLY A 90 13.72 -18.38 5.40
N LEU A 91 13.62 -17.56 4.35
CA LEU A 91 13.13 -18.00 3.05
C LEU A 91 14.06 -19.01 2.36
N ALA A 92 15.35 -19.02 2.69
CA ALA A 92 16.28 -20.02 2.19
C ALA A 92 15.86 -21.44 2.61
N ALA A 93 15.54 -21.65 3.90
CA ALA A 93 15.04 -22.94 4.38
C ALA A 93 13.64 -23.26 3.86
N TRP A 94 12.74 -22.27 3.79
CA TRP A 94 11.41 -22.43 3.18
C TRP A 94 11.52 -22.99 1.76
N HIS A 95 12.40 -22.40 0.94
CA HIS A 95 12.61 -22.84 -0.44
C HIS A 95 13.34 -24.18 -0.52
N ALA A 96 14.33 -24.44 0.34
CA ALA A 96 15.05 -25.71 0.39
C ALA A 96 14.13 -26.91 0.73
N GLU A 97 13.05 -26.69 1.50
CA GLU A 97 11.99 -27.68 1.74
C GLU A 97 11.02 -27.86 0.54
N GLY A 98 11.27 -27.22 -0.60
CA GLY A 98 10.43 -27.31 -1.80
C GLY A 98 9.14 -26.50 -1.71
N ARG A 99 9.03 -25.57 -0.75
CA ARG A 99 7.84 -24.71 -0.62
C ARG A 99 7.90 -23.54 -1.59
N PRO A 100 6.77 -23.14 -2.20
CA PRO A 100 6.77 -22.13 -3.24
C PRO A 100 7.03 -20.73 -2.66
N LEU A 101 7.70 -19.91 -3.47
CA LEU A 101 7.71 -18.46 -3.35
C LEU A 101 6.96 -17.88 -4.55
N VAL A 102 6.40 -16.69 -4.37
CA VAL A 102 5.72 -15.93 -5.42
C VAL A 102 6.43 -14.60 -5.65
N GLU A 103 6.39 -14.11 -6.89
CA GLU A 103 6.98 -12.84 -7.30
C GLU A 103 5.92 -11.73 -7.32
N GLY A 104 6.37 -10.47 -7.26
CA GLY A 104 5.52 -9.29 -7.35
C GLY A 104 5.09 -8.73 -6.00
N VAL A 105 4.16 -7.78 -6.06
CA VAL A 105 3.55 -7.13 -4.90
C VAL A 105 2.04 -7.20 -5.05
N ASN A 106 1.35 -7.24 -3.91
CA ASN A 106 -0.11 -7.32 -3.84
C ASN A 106 -0.67 -8.52 -4.62
N VAL A 107 0.07 -9.64 -4.61
CA VAL A 107 -0.22 -10.85 -5.39
C VAL A 107 -1.64 -11.38 -5.12
N PRO A 108 -2.15 -11.44 -3.87
CA PRO A 108 -3.52 -11.91 -3.63
C PRO A 108 -4.59 -11.09 -4.37
N SER A 109 -4.43 -9.76 -4.44
CA SER A 109 -5.37 -8.88 -5.16
C SER A 109 -5.30 -9.08 -6.68
N LYS A 110 -4.12 -9.39 -7.21
CA LYS A 110 -3.93 -9.62 -8.66
C LYS A 110 -4.42 -11.00 -9.10
N VAL A 111 -4.15 -12.03 -8.30
CA VAL A 111 -4.77 -13.36 -8.45
C VAL A 111 -6.28 -13.23 -8.48
N PHE A 112 -6.85 -12.44 -7.57
CA PHE A 112 -8.28 -12.17 -7.57
C PHE A 112 -8.75 -11.43 -8.83
N GLY A 113 -8.01 -10.41 -9.28
CA GLY A 113 -8.31 -9.67 -10.51
C GLY A 113 -8.38 -10.58 -11.74
N GLU A 114 -7.39 -11.45 -11.93
CA GLU A 114 -7.38 -12.40 -13.04
C GLU A 114 -8.48 -13.46 -12.90
N ARG A 115 -8.74 -13.97 -11.69
CA ARG A 115 -9.86 -14.88 -11.46
C ARG A 115 -11.19 -14.22 -11.81
N ALA A 116 -11.41 -12.97 -11.38
CA ALA A 116 -12.63 -12.22 -11.66
C ALA A 116 -12.82 -11.98 -13.17
N LEU A 117 -11.75 -11.68 -13.90
CA LEU A 117 -11.80 -11.57 -15.37
C LEU A 117 -12.36 -12.83 -16.02
N HIS A 118 -11.83 -14.00 -15.65
CA HIS A 118 -12.24 -15.29 -16.23
C HIS A 118 -13.65 -15.70 -15.80
N GLU A 119 -13.98 -15.55 -14.51
CA GLU A 119 -15.30 -15.90 -13.96
C GLU A 119 -16.42 -15.00 -14.50
N CYS A 120 -16.17 -13.70 -14.63
CA CYS A 120 -17.18 -12.72 -15.07
C CYS A 120 -17.20 -12.50 -16.59
N GLN A 121 -16.24 -13.07 -17.31
CA GLN A 121 -16.05 -12.91 -18.76
C GLN A 121 -16.15 -11.43 -19.15
N THR A 122 -15.41 -10.57 -18.44
CA THR A 122 -15.46 -9.11 -18.63
C THR A 122 -15.13 -8.75 -20.07
N PRO A 123 -16.01 -8.04 -20.81
CA PRO A 123 -15.71 -7.59 -22.16
C PRO A 123 -14.46 -6.71 -22.19
N GLN A 124 -13.64 -6.89 -23.22
CA GLN A 124 -12.37 -6.17 -23.38
C GLN A 124 -12.31 -5.47 -24.73
N LEU A 125 -11.61 -4.33 -24.78
CA LEU A 125 -11.18 -3.68 -26.01
C LEU A 125 -9.66 -3.69 -26.10
N ALA A 126 -9.14 -4.00 -27.29
CA ALA A 126 -7.72 -3.88 -27.56
C ALA A 126 -7.30 -2.39 -27.70
N PRO A 127 -6.04 -2.02 -27.41
CA PRO A 127 -5.59 -0.62 -27.49
C PRO A 127 -5.80 0.04 -28.86
N HIS A 128 -5.50 -0.66 -29.96
CA HIS A 128 -5.66 -0.12 -31.32
C HIS A 128 -7.14 0.05 -31.68
N GLU A 129 -7.99 -0.90 -31.29
CA GLU A 129 -9.43 -0.80 -31.48
C GLU A 129 -10.00 0.42 -30.73
N LEU A 130 -9.65 0.61 -29.46
CA LEU A 130 -10.07 1.80 -28.71
C LEU A 130 -9.56 3.09 -29.37
N ARG A 131 -8.32 3.10 -29.87
CA ARG A 131 -7.77 4.26 -30.59
C ARG A 131 -8.59 4.62 -31.82
N GLU A 132 -8.95 3.63 -32.63
CA GLU A 132 -9.79 3.83 -33.83
C GLU A 132 -11.18 4.36 -33.46
N ARG A 133 -11.79 3.85 -32.37
CA ARG A 133 -13.09 4.34 -31.89
C ARG A 133 -13.02 5.79 -31.40
N ILE A 134 -11.92 6.18 -30.74
CA ILE A 134 -11.66 7.58 -30.36
C ILE A 134 -11.53 8.47 -31.61
N GLU A 135 -10.75 8.05 -32.61
CA GLU A 135 -10.54 8.83 -33.84
C GLU A 135 -11.80 8.97 -34.69
N ARG A 136 -12.65 7.95 -34.71
CA ARG A 136 -13.95 7.98 -35.37
C ARG A 136 -14.97 8.87 -34.67
N GLY A 137 -14.72 9.25 -33.41
CA GLY A 137 -15.64 10.04 -32.60
C GLY A 137 -16.83 9.23 -32.08
N ASP A 138 -16.62 7.95 -31.79
CA ASP A 138 -17.63 7.13 -31.11
C ASP A 138 -18.01 7.75 -29.75
N ASP A 139 -19.25 7.53 -29.31
CA ASP A 139 -19.71 7.97 -27.99
C ASP A 139 -19.11 7.10 -26.87
N LEU A 140 -17.99 7.57 -26.31
CA LEU A 140 -17.18 6.87 -25.32
C LEU A 140 -16.99 7.70 -24.06
N VAL A 141 -17.03 7.03 -22.90
CA VAL A 141 -16.55 7.57 -21.62
C VAL A 141 -15.39 6.70 -21.14
N ILE A 142 -14.18 7.25 -21.14
CA ILE A 142 -12.97 6.55 -20.72
C ILE A 142 -12.63 6.98 -19.29
N VAL A 143 -12.49 6.01 -18.38
CA VAL A 143 -12.24 6.25 -16.96
C VAL A 143 -11.02 5.49 -16.45
N ASP A 144 -10.16 6.18 -15.71
CA ASP A 144 -8.95 5.64 -15.10
C ASP A 144 -9.20 5.29 -13.63
N ALA A 145 -9.12 4.00 -13.30
CA ALA A 145 -9.42 3.46 -11.97
C ALA A 145 -8.25 3.54 -10.97
N ARG A 146 -7.11 4.14 -11.36
CA ARG A 146 -5.90 4.27 -10.52
C ARG A 146 -5.98 5.46 -9.55
N THR A 147 -4.90 5.72 -8.79
CA THR A 147 -4.83 6.95 -7.99
C THR A 147 -4.68 8.19 -8.88
N PRO A 148 -5.03 9.39 -8.38
CA PRO A 148 -4.79 10.64 -9.08
C PRO A 148 -3.33 10.83 -9.50
N GLU A 149 -2.37 10.38 -8.67
CA GLU A 149 -0.93 10.53 -8.94
C GLU A 149 -0.46 9.57 -10.03
N GLU A 150 -1.04 8.37 -10.13
CA GLU A 150 -0.80 7.47 -11.27
C GLU A 150 -1.42 8.01 -12.55
N TYR A 151 -2.63 8.57 -12.48
CA TYR A 151 -3.32 9.22 -13.60
C TYR A 151 -2.51 10.41 -14.16
N ALA A 152 -2.08 11.33 -13.29
CA ALA A 152 -1.32 12.51 -13.68
C ALA A 152 0.05 12.18 -14.32
N ARG A 153 0.68 11.06 -13.91
CA ARG A 153 1.95 10.61 -14.51
C ARG A 153 1.81 10.16 -15.96
N GLY A 154 0.64 9.67 -16.35
CA GLY A 154 0.37 9.21 -17.71
C GLY A 154 -0.93 8.42 -17.77
N THR A 155 -1.89 8.86 -18.58
CA THR A 155 -3.22 8.27 -18.76
C THR A 155 -3.60 8.22 -20.25
N LEU A 156 -4.75 7.62 -20.57
CA LEU A 156 -5.25 7.62 -21.95
C LEU A 156 -5.73 9.02 -22.36
N PRO A 157 -5.52 9.43 -23.63
CA PRO A 157 -6.03 10.71 -24.11
C PRO A 157 -7.53 10.88 -23.86
N GLY A 158 -7.91 11.99 -23.23
CA GLY A 158 -9.32 12.30 -22.94
C GLY A 158 -9.94 11.54 -21.76
N ALA A 159 -9.20 10.64 -21.10
CA ALA A 159 -9.72 9.89 -19.95
C ALA A 159 -10.01 10.80 -18.74
N TRP A 160 -11.01 10.39 -17.94
CA TRP A 160 -11.34 10.99 -16.64
C TRP A 160 -10.72 10.17 -15.49
N SER A 161 -10.14 10.85 -14.51
CA SER A 161 -9.71 10.20 -13.27
C SER A 161 -10.93 9.85 -12.41
N VAL A 162 -11.18 8.55 -12.22
CA VAL A 162 -12.23 8.01 -11.36
C VAL A 162 -11.66 6.79 -10.60
N PRO A 163 -10.92 6.98 -9.49
CA PRO A 163 -10.33 5.88 -8.75
C PRO A 163 -11.35 4.80 -8.42
N GLY A 164 -10.95 3.53 -8.39
CA GLY A 164 -11.90 2.40 -8.41
C GLY A 164 -13.05 2.47 -7.39
N GLY A 165 -12.80 2.99 -6.17
CA GLY A 165 -13.83 3.17 -5.15
C GLY A 165 -14.88 4.24 -5.48
N GLU A 166 -14.56 5.18 -6.37
CA GLU A 166 -15.42 6.30 -6.80
C GLU A 166 -16.24 5.96 -8.05
N LEU A 167 -15.92 4.88 -8.78
CA LEU A 167 -16.58 4.53 -10.06
C LEU A 167 -18.10 4.45 -9.93
N VAL A 168 -18.59 3.59 -9.04
CA VAL A 168 -20.03 3.38 -8.80
C VAL A 168 -20.72 4.63 -8.27
N PHE A 169 -19.94 5.53 -7.67
CA PHE A 169 -20.44 6.76 -7.09
C PHE A 169 -20.55 7.90 -8.11
N ARG A 170 -19.66 7.94 -9.11
CA ARG A 170 -19.51 9.10 -10.03
C ARG A 170 -19.84 8.82 -11.50
N ILE A 171 -19.90 7.56 -11.93
CA ILE A 171 -20.00 7.25 -13.36
C ILE A 171 -21.21 7.87 -14.06
N ALA A 172 -22.34 7.98 -13.34
CA ALA A 172 -23.58 8.54 -13.87
C ALA A 172 -23.49 10.04 -14.20
N GLU A 173 -22.48 10.75 -13.69
CA GLU A 173 -22.22 12.15 -14.03
C GLU A 173 -21.49 12.31 -15.37
N LEU A 174 -20.86 11.25 -15.86
CA LEU A 174 -20.08 11.26 -17.11
C LEU A 174 -20.87 10.72 -18.30
N VAL A 175 -21.95 9.97 -18.05
CA VAL A 175 -22.64 9.17 -19.06
C VAL A 175 -23.99 9.80 -19.38
N GLY A 176 -24.11 10.35 -20.60
CA GLY A 176 -25.31 11.06 -21.04
C GLY A 176 -26.37 10.18 -21.73
N HIS A 177 -25.95 9.10 -22.40
CA HIS A 177 -26.83 8.25 -23.19
C HIS A 177 -26.68 6.77 -22.82
N PRO A 178 -27.74 5.95 -22.96
CA PRO A 178 -27.67 4.52 -22.64
C PRO A 178 -26.74 3.73 -23.58
N GLU A 179 -26.46 4.25 -24.78
CA GLU A 179 -25.57 3.61 -25.75
C GLU A 179 -24.09 4.01 -25.58
N THR A 180 -23.81 5.04 -24.76
CA THR A 180 -22.43 5.47 -24.47
C THR A 180 -21.63 4.30 -23.92
N THR A 181 -20.54 3.93 -24.59
CA THR A 181 -19.67 2.84 -24.12
C THR A 181 -18.75 3.35 -23.02
N ILE A 182 -18.78 2.70 -21.86
CA ILE A 182 -17.92 3.01 -20.73
C ILE A 182 -16.69 2.11 -20.80
N VAL A 183 -15.51 2.73 -20.93
CA VAL A 183 -14.21 2.05 -21.00
C VAL A 183 -13.45 2.29 -19.71
N VAL A 184 -13.27 1.24 -18.91
CA VAL A 184 -12.49 1.30 -17.67
C VAL A 184 -11.06 0.85 -17.94
N HIS A 185 -10.07 1.63 -17.52
CA HIS A 185 -8.67 1.23 -17.62
C HIS A 185 -7.89 1.46 -16.33
N CYS A 186 -6.69 0.86 -16.26
CA CYS A 186 -5.73 1.09 -15.21
C CYS A 186 -4.31 1.06 -15.79
N GLY A 187 -3.30 0.73 -14.98
CA GLY A 187 -1.91 0.64 -15.43
C GLY A 187 -1.63 -0.64 -16.19
N GLY A 188 -2.25 -1.74 -15.73
CA GLY A 188 -2.18 -3.07 -16.33
C GLY A 188 -3.58 -3.65 -16.43
N ARG A 189 -3.89 -4.63 -15.58
CA ARG A 189 -5.07 -5.49 -15.73
C ARG A 189 -6.03 -5.49 -14.53
N THR A 190 -5.51 -5.75 -13.33
CA THR A 190 -6.33 -5.94 -12.11
C THR A 190 -7.43 -4.88 -11.89
N ARG A 191 -7.05 -3.59 -11.82
CA ARG A 191 -7.99 -2.50 -11.49
C ARG A 191 -8.99 -2.19 -12.60
N SER A 192 -8.64 -2.39 -13.87
CA SER A 192 -9.59 -2.18 -14.97
C SER A 192 -10.72 -3.20 -14.92
N TYR A 193 -10.40 -4.47 -14.64
CA TYR A 193 -11.41 -5.52 -14.55
C TYR A 193 -12.30 -5.37 -13.32
N ILE A 194 -11.72 -5.17 -12.14
CA ILE A 194 -12.51 -4.92 -10.92
C ILE A 194 -13.39 -3.67 -11.06
N GLY A 195 -12.87 -2.62 -11.70
CA GLY A 195 -13.65 -1.41 -11.97
C GLY A 195 -14.80 -1.64 -12.95
N ALA A 196 -14.54 -2.32 -14.09
CA ALA A 196 -15.57 -2.67 -15.06
C ALA A 196 -16.65 -3.57 -14.44
N GLU A 197 -16.27 -4.58 -13.67
CA GLU A 197 -17.25 -5.42 -12.98
C GLU A 197 -18.04 -4.66 -11.91
N SER A 198 -17.42 -3.70 -11.21
CA SER A 198 -18.14 -2.83 -10.27
C SER A 198 -19.26 -2.05 -10.97
N LEU A 199 -19.00 -1.56 -12.19
CA LEU A 199 -20.00 -0.88 -13.02
C LEU A 199 -21.04 -1.84 -13.60
N ARG A 200 -20.65 -3.04 -14.05
CA ARG A 200 -21.61 -4.05 -14.52
C ARG A 200 -22.57 -4.48 -13.40
N ARG A 201 -22.10 -4.53 -12.15
CA ARG A 201 -22.93 -4.77 -10.97
C ARG A 201 -23.95 -3.66 -10.70
N MET A 202 -23.78 -2.46 -11.26
CA MET A 202 -24.82 -1.41 -11.23
C MET A 202 -26.00 -1.76 -12.16
N ARG A 203 -25.80 -2.64 -13.15
CA ARG A 203 -26.78 -3.00 -14.18
C ARG A 203 -27.20 -1.78 -15.02
N LEU A 204 -26.22 -0.96 -15.39
CA LEU A 204 -26.42 0.15 -16.34
C LEU A 204 -26.84 -0.41 -17.70
N ALA A 205 -27.59 0.37 -18.47
CA ALA A 205 -27.88 0.05 -19.88
C ALA A 205 -26.61 0.13 -20.75
N ASN A 206 -25.66 0.96 -20.31
CA ASN A 206 -24.40 1.22 -21.00
C ASN A 206 -23.55 -0.04 -21.20
N PRO A 207 -22.99 -0.23 -22.41
CA PRO A 207 -21.92 -1.19 -22.61
C PRO A 207 -20.73 -0.82 -21.70
N VAL A 208 -20.30 -1.75 -20.86
CA VAL A 208 -19.13 -1.59 -20.00
C VAL A 208 -18.05 -2.56 -20.45
N VAL A 209 -16.87 -2.03 -20.76
CA VAL A 209 -15.72 -2.79 -21.22
C VAL A 209 -14.46 -2.37 -20.45
N ALA A 210 -13.52 -3.28 -20.29
CA ALA A 210 -12.19 -2.97 -19.78
C ALA A 210 -11.20 -2.77 -20.94
N LEU A 211 -10.28 -1.82 -20.82
CA LEU A 211 -9.13 -1.76 -21.74
C LEU A 211 -8.17 -2.91 -21.41
N GLU A 212 -7.85 -3.70 -22.43
CA GLU A 212 -6.86 -4.76 -22.33
C GLU A 212 -5.48 -4.17 -21.98
N ASN A 213 -4.87 -4.68 -20.90
CA ASN A 213 -3.51 -4.34 -20.45
C ASN A 213 -3.26 -2.86 -20.09
N GLY A 214 -4.31 -2.02 -20.04
CA GLY A 214 -4.24 -0.65 -19.49
C GLY A 214 -3.25 0.27 -20.20
N THR A 215 -2.66 1.21 -19.46
CA THR A 215 -1.65 2.14 -20.02
C THR A 215 -0.41 1.42 -20.52
N MET A 216 -0.02 0.29 -19.92
CA MET A 216 1.09 -0.53 -20.43
C MET A 216 0.76 -1.11 -21.80
N GLY A 217 -0.44 -1.67 -21.99
CA GLY A 217 -0.91 -2.14 -23.29
C GLY A 217 -0.92 -1.04 -24.34
N TRP A 218 -1.37 0.15 -23.95
CA TRP A 218 -1.38 1.35 -24.81
C TRP A 218 0.02 1.75 -25.29
N GLU A 219 0.99 1.88 -24.37
CA GLU A 219 2.38 2.21 -24.72
C GLU A 219 3.04 1.08 -25.54
N LEU A 220 2.76 -0.19 -25.21
CA LEU A 220 3.27 -1.34 -25.95
C LEU A 220 2.76 -1.39 -27.40
N ALA A 221 1.55 -0.89 -27.64
CA ALA A 221 0.97 -0.70 -28.96
C ALA A 221 1.53 0.51 -29.71
N GLY A 222 2.50 1.26 -29.13
CA GLY A 222 3.10 2.44 -29.75
C GLY A 222 2.23 3.69 -29.65
N LEU A 223 1.19 3.68 -28.81
CA LEU A 223 0.28 4.80 -28.66
C LEU A 223 0.73 5.72 -27.52
N ALA A 224 0.59 7.03 -27.71
CA ALA A 224 1.01 8.03 -26.74
C ALA A 224 0.01 8.17 -25.59
N LEU A 225 0.54 8.25 -24.36
CA LEU A 225 -0.22 8.64 -23.18
C LEU A 225 -0.29 10.16 -23.05
N GLU A 226 -1.37 10.66 -22.48
CA GLU A 226 -1.49 12.04 -22.00
C GLU A 226 -0.82 12.15 -20.62
N ARG A 227 0.09 13.12 -20.44
CA ARG A 227 0.79 13.35 -19.16
C ARG A 227 0.39 14.70 -18.57
N GLY A 228 0.38 14.80 -17.24
CA GLY A 228 -0.05 15.99 -16.51
C GLY A 228 -1.57 16.22 -16.55
N ALA A 229 -2.35 15.22 -16.96
CA ALA A 229 -3.81 15.31 -16.97
C ALA A 229 -4.34 15.52 -15.55
N ALA A 230 -5.39 16.33 -15.43
CA ALA A 230 -6.02 16.67 -14.14
C ALA A 230 -7.56 16.61 -14.21
N ARG A 231 -8.15 15.96 -15.24
CA ARG A 231 -9.61 15.84 -15.35
C ARG A 231 -10.12 14.87 -14.30
N TRP A 232 -10.82 15.40 -13.31
CA TRP A 232 -11.45 14.64 -12.25
C TRP A 232 -12.96 14.53 -12.48
N ALA A 233 -13.53 13.36 -12.26
CA ALA A 233 -14.98 13.17 -12.46
C ALA A 233 -15.80 14.08 -11.52
N PRO A 234 -16.89 14.68 -12.01
CA PRO A 234 -17.73 15.57 -11.21
C PRO A 234 -18.20 14.95 -9.88
N ALA A 235 -18.50 15.82 -8.91
CA ALA A 235 -19.15 15.38 -7.69
C ALA A 235 -20.56 14.83 -8.00
N PRO A 236 -21.00 13.75 -7.35
CA PRO A 236 -22.27 13.14 -7.72
C PRO A 236 -23.46 14.02 -7.30
N SER A 237 -24.43 14.12 -8.21
CA SER A 237 -25.74 14.71 -7.95
C SER A 237 -26.51 13.89 -6.90
N ALA A 238 -27.59 14.45 -6.34
CA ALA A 238 -28.48 13.72 -5.43
C ALA A 238 -29.06 12.45 -6.10
N ARG A 239 -29.35 12.52 -7.41
CA ARG A 239 -29.83 11.38 -8.20
C ARG A 239 -28.79 10.27 -8.27
N SER A 240 -27.54 10.60 -8.60
CA SER A 240 -26.46 9.61 -8.69
C SER A 240 -26.15 8.96 -7.34
N ARG A 241 -26.19 9.74 -6.24
CA ARG A 241 -26.06 9.18 -4.88
C ARG A 241 -27.17 8.20 -4.55
N ALA A 242 -28.41 8.49 -4.95
CA ALA A 242 -29.54 7.59 -4.75
C ALA A 242 -29.36 6.28 -5.54
N VAL A 243 -28.96 6.36 -6.81
CA VAL A 243 -28.67 5.19 -7.66
C VAL A 243 -27.53 4.34 -7.09
N ALA A 244 -26.43 4.98 -6.67
CA ALA A 244 -25.30 4.29 -6.05
C ALA A 244 -25.70 3.60 -4.73
N THR A 245 -26.54 4.25 -3.92
CA THR A 245 -27.07 3.68 -2.68
C THR A 245 -27.98 2.47 -2.93
N LEU A 246 -28.87 2.54 -3.92
CA LEU A 246 -29.72 1.40 -4.30
C LEU A 246 -28.89 0.24 -4.83
N THR A 247 -27.87 0.53 -5.65
CA THR A 247 -26.92 -0.48 -6.12
C THR A 247 -26.22 -1.15 -4.94
N ALA A 248 -25.71 -0.36 -4.00
CA ALA A 248 -25.04 -0.87 -2.82
C ALA A 248 -25.97 -1.76 -1.97
N LYS A 249 -27.21 -1.34 -1.70
CA LYS A 249 -28.17 -2.19 -0.97
C LYS A 249 -28.40 -3.54 -1.66
N ARG A 250 -28.52 -3.54 -2.99
CA ARG A 250 -28.65 -4.78 -3.78
C ARG A 250 -27.39 -5.65 -3.66
N VAL A 251 -26.21 -5.08 -3.90
CA VAL A 251 -24.93 -5.80 -3.83
C VAL A 251 -24.69 -6.36 -2.42
N ALA A 252 -25.04 -5.59 -1.38
CA ALA A 252 -24.96 -6.06 0.00
C ALA A 252 -25.86 -7.27 0.25
N ALA A 253 -27.08 -7.29 -0.30
CA ALA A 253 -27.95 -8.45 -0.19
C ALA A 253 -27.42 -9.66 -1.00
N GLU A 254 -26.98 -9.44 -2.24
CA GLU A 254 -26.43 -10.49 -3.11
C GLU A 254 -25.20 -11.17 -2.50
N ASP A 255 -24.30 -10.38 -1.89
CA ASP A 255 -23.03 -10.87 -1.33
C ASP A 255 -23.10 -11.08 0.20
N GLY A 256 -24.29 -10.93 0.79
CA GLY A 256 -24.56 -11.12 2.21
C GLY A 256 -23.78 -10.21 3.16
N ILE A 257 -23.44 -8.98 2.74
CA ILE A 257 -22.57 -8.04 3.47
C ILE A 257 -23.27 -7.54 4.74
N PRO A 258 -22.70 -7.80 5.94
CA PRO A 258 -23.26 -7.32 7.19
C PRO A 258 -23.06 -5.82 7.36
N PHE A 259 -24.03 -5.18 8.01
CA PHE A 259 -23.94 -3.81 8.47
C PHE A 259 -23.75 -3.78 9.98
N VAL A 260 -22.86 -2.90 10.46
CA VAL A 260 -22.68 -2.64 11.89
C VAL A 260 -23.25 -1.29 12.26
N SER A 261 -23.94 -1.20 13.40
CA SER A 261 -24.41 0.09 13.90
C SER A 261 -23.25 0.93 14.46
N PRO A 262 -23.42 2.25 14.68
CA PRO A 262 -22.46 3.06 15.41
C PRO A 262 -22.13 2.49 16.80
N ASP A 263 -23.13 2.04 17.56
CA ASP A 263 -22.92 1.45 18.90
C ASP A 263 -22.10 0.15 18.83
N GLU A 264 -22.38 -0.70 17.84
CA GLU A 264 -21.61 -1.93 17.61
C GLU A 264 -20.16 -1.62 17.22
N LEU A 265 -19.94 -0.62 16.35
CA LEU A 265 -18.59 -0.19 16.00
C LEU A 265 -17.84 0.37 17.22
N ALA A 266 -18.50 1.17 18.06
CA ALA A 266 -17.90 1.69 19.30
C ALA A 266 -17.51 0.54 20.25
N ALA A 267 -18.38 -0.47 20.39
CA ALA A 267 -18.08 -1.66 21.20
C ALA A 267 -16.89 -2.46 20.64
N ARG A 268 -16.80 -2.64 19.31
CA ARG A 268 -15.66 -3.32 18.67
C ARG A 268 -14.36 -2.51 18.77
N LEU A 269 -14.43 -1.18 18.71
CA LEU A 269 -13.25 -0.31 18.90
C LEU A 269 -12.67 -0.47 20.32
N ALA A 270 -13.53 -0.60 21.34
CA ALA A 270 -13.09 -0.82 22.71
C ALA A 270 -12.34 -2.16 22.92
N THR A 271 -12.56 -3.15 22.04
CA THR A 271 -11.89 -4.46 22.08
C THR A 271 -10.86 -4.66 20.95
N ARG A 272 -10.54 -3.62 20.18
CA ARG A 272 -9.67 -3.68 18.98
C ARG A 272 -8.32 -4.34 19.24
N GLU A 273 -7.68 -4.00 20.36
CA GLU A 273 -6.37 -4.55 20.77
C GLU A 273 -6.44 -6.02 21.24
N ARG A 274 -7.63 -6.63 21.27
CA ARG A 274 -7.84 -8.04 21.60
C ARG A 274 -8.38 -8.86 20.42
N GLN A 275 -9.04 -8.21 19.46
CA GLN A 275 -9.83 -8.90 18.42
C GLN A 275 -9.39 -8.60 16.97
N ASN A 276 -8.30 -7.85 16.78
CA ASN A 276 -7.84 -7.41 15.46
C ASN A 276 -8.94 -6.77 14.62
N LEU A 277 -9.39 -5.58 15.04
CA LEU A 277 -10.30 -4.77 14.23
C LEU A 277 -9.51 -3.80 13.33
N TYR A 278 -9.82 -3.82 12.04
CA TYR A 278 -9.45 -2.78 11.09
C TYR A 278 -10.67 -1.92 10.77
N VAL A 279 -10.58 -0.61 11.03
CA VAL A 279 -11.57 0.36 10.55
C VAL A 279 -10.93 1.09 9.38
N LEU A 280 -11.44 0.88 8.17
CA LEU A 280 -10.88 1.44 6.95
C LEU A 280 -11.81 2.49 6.37
N ASP A 281 -11.34 3.72 6.27
CA ASP A 281 -12.06 4.78 5.56
C ASP A 281 -11.73 4.70 4.07
N VAL A 282 -12.74 4.39 3.26
CA VAL A 282 -12.57 4.13 1.81
C VAL A 282 -12.82 5.34 0.93
N ARG A 283 -12.98 6.53 1.52
CA ARG A 283 -13.21 7.79 0.81
C ARG A 283 -11.93 8.38 0.22
N THR A 284 -12.07 9.52 -0.45
CA THR A 284 -10.94 10.30 -0.97
C THR A 284 -10.06 10.87 0.16
N ALA A 285 -8.83 11.28 -0.19
CA ALA A 285 -7.89 11.89 0.76
C ALA A 285 -8.50 13.10 1.46
N ASP A 286 -9.09 14.01 0.67
CA ASP A 286 -9.67 15.25 1.17
C ASP A 286 -10.85 15.00 2.12
N GLU A 287 -11.69 14.00 1.84
CA GLU A 287 -12.80 13.63 2.71
C GLU A 287 -12.34 13.02 4.04
N TYR A 288 -11.28 12.21 4.01
CA TYR A 288 -10.67 11.68 5.23
C TYR A 288 -10.03 12.80 6.05
N ALA A 289 -9.25 13.67 5.40
CA ALA A 289 -8.59 14.81 6.04
C ALA A 289 -9.58 15.85 6.59
N ALA A 290 -10.76 16.00 6.00
CA ALA A 290 -11.81 16.86 6.54
C ALA A 290 -12.38 16.34 7.87
N GLY A 291 -12.39 15.01 8.06
CA GLY A 291 -12.87 14.36 9.26
C GLY A 291 -13.20 12.88 9.01
N HIS A 292 -12.74 12.01 9.89
CA HIS A 292 -12.96 10.56 9.81
C HIS A 292 -13.18 9.95 11.21
N VAL A 293 -13.64 8.70 11.28
CA VAL A 293 -13.76 7.96 12.55
C VAL A 293 -12.40 7.90 13.24
N ALA A 294 -12.30 8.33 14.49
CA ALA A 294 -11.04 8.37 15.23
C ALA A 294 -10.33 6.99 15.22
N GLY A 295 -9.05 6.98 14.88
CA GLY A 295 -8.26 5.75 14.74
C GLY A 295 -8.56 4.89 13.50
N ALA A 296 -9.41 5.35 12.56
CA ALA A 296 -9.58 4.70 11.26
C ALA A 296 -8.34 4.91 10.36
N VAL A 297 -8.01 3.88 9.59
CA VAL A 297 -6.93 3.93 8.60
C VAL A 297 -7.51 4.39 7.27
N TRP A 298 -6.92 5.42 6.67
CA TRP A 298 -7.26 5.82 5.32
C TRP A 298 -6.82 4.76 4.31
N ALA A 299 -7.78 4.19 3.58
CA ALA A 299 -7.56 3.16 2.57
C ALA A 299 -8.57 3.33 1.44
N PRO A 300 -8.34 4.25 0.48
CA PRO A 300 -9.28 4.53 -0.62
C PRO A 300 -9.78 3.23 -1.25
N GLY A 301 -11.10 3.10 -1.49
CA GLY A 301 -11.71 1.79 -1.76
C GLY A 301 -11.02 0.96 -2.86
N GLY A 302 -10.65 1.60 -3.97
CA GLY A 302 -9.90 0.93 -5.05
C GLY A 302 -8.52 0.42 -4.62
N GLN A 303 -7.83 1.16 -3.75
CA GLN A 303 -6.53 0.76 -3.18
C GLN A 303 -6.67 -0.27 -2.06
N ALA A 304 -7.72 -0.20 -1.23
CA ALA A 304 -8.01 -1.24 -0.24
C ALA A 304 -8.20 -2.62 -0.90
N VAL A 305 -8.78 -2.65 -2.11
CA VAL A 305 -8.91 -3.88 -2.92
C VAL A 305 -7.60 -4.23 -3.65
N GLN A 306 -6.95 -3.26 -4.30
CA GLN A 306 -5.71 -3.49 -5.07
C GLN A 306 -4.51 -3.89 -4.21
N ALA A 307 -4.44 -3.43 -2.96
CA ALA A 307 -3.29 -3.57 -2.07
C ALA A 307 -3.73 -3.98 -0.66
N THR A 308 -4.67 -4.92 -0.56
CA THR A 308 -5.28 -5.36 0.72
C THR A 308 -4.24 -5.76 1.77
N ASP A 309 -3.17 -6.41 1.33
CA ASP A 309 -2.05 -6.84 2.19
C ASP A 309 -1.27 -5.66 2.80
N GLU A 310 -1.35 -4.45 2.25
CA GLU A 310 -0.74 -3.25 2.84
C GLU A 310 -1.56 -2.65 3.98
N TYR A 311 -2.82 -3.05 4.13
CA TYR A 311 -3.73 -2.56 5.16
C TYR A 311 -4.09 -3.64 6.20
N VAL A 312 -4.19 -4.90 5.77
CA VAL A 312 -4.69 -6.02 6.57
C VAL A 312 -3.67 -7.15 6.60
N ALA A 313 -2.75 -7.10 7.57
CA ALA A 313 -1.72 -8.12 7.73
C ALA A 313 -2.22 -9.37 8.45
N VAL A 314 -3.16 -9.23 9.38
CA VAL A 314 -3.68 -10.33 10.20
C VAL A 314 -4.72 -11.13 9.42
N ARG A 315 -4.50 -12.44 9.33
CA ARG A 315 -5.46 -13.41 8.80
C ARG A 315 -6.62 -13.56 9.78
N ALA A 316 -7.83 -13.77 9.26
CA ALA A 316 -9.05 -13.91 10.07
C ALA A 316 -9.36 -12.71 11.00
N ALA A 317 -8.93 -11.51 10.62
CA ALA A 317 -9.29 -10.28 11.32
C ALA A 317 -10.68 -9.75 10.94
N SER A 318 -11.22 -8.89 11.80
CA SER A 318 -12.47 -8.18 11.57
C SER A 318 -12.19 -6.86 10.85
N ILE A 319 -12.97 -6.56 9.81
CA ILE A 319 -12.83 -5.33 9.01
C ILE A 319 -14.18 -4.61 8.98
N VAL A 320 -14.17 -3.31 9.30
CA VAL A 320 -15.31 -2.41 9.10
C VAL A 320 -14.92 -1.31 8.13
N LEU A 321 -15.64 -1.23 7.01
CA LEU A 321 -15.44 -0.18 6.00
C LEU A 321 -16.36 1.00 6.26
N VAL A 322 -15.81 2.20 6.16
CA VAL A 322 -16.52 3.48 6.38
C VAL A 322 -16.45 4.33 5.12
N CYS A 323 -17.59 4.94 4.76
CA CYS A 323 -17.64 6.06 3.82
C CYS A 323 -18.65 7.11 4.28
N ASP A 324 -19.09 8.02 3.41
CA ASP A 324 -20.09 9.07 3.72
C ASP A 324 -21.53 8.51 3.83
N GLY A 325 -21.73 7.29 3.34
CA GLY A 325 -22.96 6.53 3.48
C GLY A 325 -22.62 5.05 3.37
N VAL A 326 -23.08 4.39 2.29
CA VAL A 326 -22.83 2.95 2.09
C VAL A 326 -22.31 2.59 0.70
N ALA A 327 -22.33 3.50 -0.28
CA ALA A 327 -22.09 3.14 -1.67
C ALA A 327 -20.68 2.59 -1.91
N ARG A 328 -19.67 3.33 -1.45
CA ARG A 328 -18.25 3.01 -1.66
C ARG A 328 -17.80 1.86 -0.77
N SER A 329 -18.21 1.88 0.51
CA SER A 329 -17.88 0.85 1.49
C SER A 329 -18.48 -0.50 1.13
N VAL A 330 -19.73 -0.56 0.66
CA VAL A 330 -20.33 -1.85 0.23
C VAL A 330 -19.63 -2.43 -0.98
N MET A 331 -19.28 -1.63 -1.99
CA MET A 331 -18.59 -2.14 -3.17
C MET A 331 -17.20 -2.68 -2.81
N ALA A 332 -16.45 -1.95 -1.97
CA ALA A 332 -15.17 -2.45 -1.46
C ALA A 332 -15.34 -3.73 -0.61
N ALA A 333 -16.36 -3.80 0.26
CA ALA A 333 -16.63 -4.98 1.09
C ALA A 333 -16.98 -6.21 0.26
N SER A 334 -17.78 -6.04 -0.81
CA SER A 334 -18.09 -7.09 -1.79
C SER A 334 -16.81 -7.72 -2.33
N TRP A 335 -15.86 -6.90 -2.79
CA TRP A 335 -14.60 -7.39 -3.33
C TRP A 335 -13.72 -8.06 -2.28
N LEU A 336 -13.56 -7.46 -1.09
CA LEU A 336 -12.76 -8.06 -0.03
C LEU A 336 -13.31 -9.42 0.42
N ARG A 337 -14.64 -9.58 0.49
CA ARG A 337 -15.24 -10.89 0.80
C ARG A 337 -15.03 -11.92 -0.31
N ARG A 338 -15.15 -11.50 -1.58
CA ARG A 338 -14.85 -12.38 -2.74
C ARG A 338 -13.37 -12.75 -2.82
N MET A 339 -12.47 -11.91 -2.31
CA MET A 339 -11.05 -12.22 -2.11
C MET A 339 -10.80 -13.22 -0.96
N GLY A 340 -11.84 -13.60 -0.21
CA GLY A 340 -11.76 -14.58 0.87
C GLY A 340 -11.44 -14.00 2.24
N LEU A 341 -11.65 -12.69 2.45
CA LEU A 341 -11.59 -12.12 3.81
C LEU A 341 -12.88 -12.48 4.56
N PRO A 342 -12.78 -13.13 5.75
CA PRO A 342 -13.92 -13.82 6.35
C PRO A 342 -14.90 -12.89 7.07
N ASP A 343 -14.42 -11.83 7.72
CA ASP A 343 -15.24 -10.90 8.49
C ASP A 343 -15.05 -9.47 7.98
N VAL A 344 -15.92 -9.07 7.04
CA VAL A 344 -15.94 -7.73 6.45
C VAL A 344 -17.35 -7.17 6.55
N ALA A 345 -17.49 -6.06 7.26
CA ALA A 345 -18.74 -5.35 7.47
C ALA A 345 -18.65 -3.89 7.01
N VAL A 346 -19.81 -3.24 6.93
CA VAL A 346 -19.95 -1.82 6.58
C VAL A 346 -20.61 -1.07 7.73
N LEU A 347 -20.08 0.11 8.07
CA LEU A 347 -20.75 0.99 9.02
C LEU A 347 -22.08 1.47 8.44
N ALA A 348 -23.19 1.12 9.10
CA ALA A 348 -24.53 1.53 8.73
C ALA A 348 -24.65 3.05 8.77
N GLY A 349 -25.07 3.66 7.66
CA GLY A 349 -25.21 5.12 7.53
C GLY A 349 -23.89 5.89 7.42
N GLY A 350 -22.73 5.21 7.42
CA GLY A 350 -21.42 5.83 7.23
C GLY A 350 -21.03 6.82 8.33
N LEU A 351 -20.11 7.72 8.00
CA LEU A 351 -19.57 8.71 8.92
C LEU A 351 -20.64 9.65 9.49
N SER A 352 -21.69 9.96 8.72
CA SER A 352 -22.81 10.79 9.21
C SER A 352 -23.47 10.14 10.42
N ALA A 353 -23.90 8.88 10.28
CA ALA A 353 -24.56 8.17 11.37
C ALA A 353 -23.65 7.95 12.58
N TRP A 354 -22.34 7.77 12.36
CA TRP A 354 -21.37 7.72 13.46
C TRP A 354 -21.30 9.04 14.24
N THR A 355 -21.26 10.16 13.52
CA THR A 355 -21.21 11.49 14.12
C THR A 355 -22.51 11.82 14.85
N ASP A 356 -23.66 11.49 14.25
CA ASP A 356 -24.99 11.69 14.84
C ASP A 356 -25.17 10.87 16.12
N ALA A 357 -24.52 9.71 16.23
CA ALA A 357 -24.47 8.87 17.42
C ALA A 357 -23.45 9.35 18.48
N GLY A 358 -22.77 10.47 18.28
CA GLY A 358 -21.76 11.01 19.20
C GLY A 358 -20.39 10.32 19.12
N GLY A 359 -20.12 9.59 18.04
CA GLY A 359 -18.85 8.93 17.80
C GLY A 359 -17.69 9.91 17.60
N ALA A 360 -16.49 9.53 18.06
CA ALA A 360 -15.30 10.37 17.97
C ALA A 360 -14.81 10.50 16.51
N VAL A 361 -14.45 11.73 16.11
CA VAL A 361 -13.90 12.05 14.79
C VAL A 361 -12.57 12.78 14.90
N GLU A 362 -11.66 12.52 13.95
CA GLU A 362 -10.34 13.14 13.86
C GLU A 362 -10.16 13.81 12.49
N PRO A 363 -9.55 15.01 12.40
CA PRO A 363 -9.20 15.63 11.13
C PRO A 363 -7.77 15.28 10.69
N GLY A 364 -7.45 15.64 9.44
CA GLY A 364 -6.14 15.54 8.84
C GLY A 364 -5.69 14.12 8.51
N HIS A 365 -4.39 13.98 8.21
CA HIS A 365 -3.71 12.70 8.15
C HIS A 365 -2.82 12.61 9.39
N PRO A 366 -3.28 11.98 10.48
CA PRO A 366 -2.51 11.96 11.72
C PRO A 366 -1.13 11.35 11.46
N ALA A 367 -0.08 12.14 11.70
CA ALA A 367 1.29 11.64 11.65
C ALA A 367 1.47 10.65 12.80
N LEU A 368 1.60 9.36 12.47
CA LEU A 368 1.84 8.35 13.47
C LEU A 368 3.23 8.59 14.08
N VAL A 369 3.25 8.96 15.36
CA VAL A 369 4.48 9.01 16.14
C VAL A 369 4.99 7.56 16.27
N PRO A 370 6.16 7.24 15.69
CA PRO A 370 6.64 5.86 15.72
C PRO A 370 6.94 5.43 17.15
N PHE A 371 6.74 4.15 17.44
CA PHE A 371 7.06 3.61 18.76
C PHE A 371 8.51 3.93 19.17
N GLY A 372 8.68 4.40 20.40
CA GLY A 372 9.99 4.73 20.96
C GLY A 372 10.63 6.02 20.44
N TRP A 373 10.00 6.74 19.49
CA TRP A 373 10.57 7.96 18.91
C TRP A 373 10.74 9.08 19.94
N GLU A 374 9.75 9.34 20.80
CA GLU A 374 9.85 10.40 21.82
C GLU A 374 11.01 10.13 22.80
N ALA A 375 11.12 8.90 23.30
CA ALA A 375 12.20 8.47 24.17
C ALA A 375 13.58 8.48 23.47
N ALA A 376 13.63 8.19 22.17
CA ALA A 376 14.85 8.35 21.37
C ALA A 376 15.22 9.82 21.21
N ARG A 377 14.25 10.68 20.89
CA ARG A 377 14.44 12.13 20.74
C ARG A 377 14.95 12.78 22.01
N GLN A 378 14.51 12.35 23.19
CA GLN A 378 15.02 12.90 24.45
C GLN A 378 16.50 12.58 24.71
N ARG A 379 17.01 11.46 24.17
CA ARG A 379 18.38 10.97 24.42
C ARG A 379 19.38 11.39 23.35
N VAL A 380 18.94 11.55 22.11
CA VAL A 380 19.82 11.79 20.96
C VAL A 380 20.10 13.29 20.81
N ALA A 381 21.38 13.64 20.70
CA ALA A 381 21.83 15.00 20.41
C ALA A 381 21.33 15.48 19.05
N ARG A 382 21.10 16.79 18.90
CA ARG A 382 20.60 17.41 17.68
C ARG A 382 21.50 18.54 17.26
N VAL A 383 21.67 18.71 15.96
CA VAL A 383 22.42 19.81 15.34
C VAL A 383 21.56 20.48 14.28
N GLY A 384 21.74 21.80 14.10
CA GLY A 384 21.08 22.55 13.04
C GLY A 384 21.84 22.43 11.71
N PRO A 385 21.26 22.88 10.59
CA PRO A 385 21.91 22.89 9.26
C PRO A 385 23.23 23.70 9.17
N ALA A 386 23.60 24.46 10.21
CA ALA A 386 24.86 25.19 10.27
C ALA A 386 25.98 24.45 11.02
N ASP A 387 25.63 23.42 11.79
CA ASP A 387 26.49 22.92 12.86
C ASP A 387 26.95 21.47 12.61
N LEU A 388 27.03 21.05 11.35
CA LEU A 388 27.46 19.69 10.98
C LEU A 388 28.97 19.49 11.17
N GLY A 389 29.76 20.57 11.17
CA GLY A 389 31.22 20.51 11.34
C GLY A 389 31.89 19.57 10.34
N SER A 390 32.83 18.75 10.82
CA SER A 390 33.51 17.70 10.04
C SER A 390 32.86 16.32 10.21
N ALA A 391 31.62 16.25 10.72
CA ALA A 391 30.96 14.99 10.99
C ALA A 391 30.71 14.18 9.71
N LEU A 392 30.75 12.85 9.83
CA LEU A 392 30.25 11.97 8.79
C LEU A 392 28.74 12.08 8.70
N ILE A 393 28.22 12.34 7.51
CA ILE A 393 26.78 12.48 7.30
C ILE A 393 26.23 11.15 6.79
N VAL A 394 25.27 10.60 7.50
CA VAL A 394 24.57 9.35 7.15
C VAL A 394 23.12 9.67 6.83
N SER A 395 22.69 9.41 5.59
CA SER A 395 21.28 9.47 5.21
C SER A 395 20.65 8.10 5.33
N VAL A 396 19.49 8.04 6.00
CA VAL A 396 18.63 6.85 6.11
C VAL A 396 17.28 7.04 5.40
N ASP A 397 17.22 7.98 4.46
CA ASP A 397 16.06 8.19 3.61
C ASP A 397 15.76 7.00 2.71
N PRO A 398 14.55 6.91 2.13
CA PRO A 398 14.35 6.09 0.94
C PRO A 398 15.38 6.42 -0.16
N SER A 399 15.87 5.41 -0.87
CA SER A 399 16.97 5.58 -1.83
C SER A 399 16.62 6.50 -3.00
N ASP A 400 15.35 6.59 -3.38
CA ASP A 400 14.84 7.51 -4.39
C ASP A 400 14.81 8.97 -3.88
N ALA A 401 14.42 9.19 -2.62
CA ALA A 401 14.48 10.49 -1.98
C ALA A 401 15.94 11.00 -1.86
N TYR A 402 16.87 10.13 -1.45
CA TYR A 402 18.30 10.42 -1.46
C TYR A 402 18.78 10.76 -2.88
N ALA A 403 18.44 9.94 -3.88
CA ALA A 403 18.83 10.16 -5.26
C ALA A 403 18.25 11.45 -5.84
N HIS A 404 17.07 11.89 -5.39
CA HIS A 404 16.49 13.16 -5.80
C HIS A 404 17.27 14.34 -5.21
N ARG A 405 17.51 14.33 -3.89
CA ARG A 405 18.34 15.33 -3.20
C ARG A 405 18.78 14.87 -1.82
N HIS A 406 20.02 15.16 -1.47
CA HIS A 406 20.60 14.87 -0.15
C HIS A 406 21.62 15.93 0.27
N VAL A 407 22.04 15.89 1.54
CA VAL A 407 23.13 16.73 2.05
C VAL A 407 24.43 16.37 1.30
N PRO A 408 25.19 17.35 0.76
CA PRO A 408 26.42 17.06 0.03
C PRO A 408 27.39 16.19 0.82
N GLY A 409 27.92 15.15 0.17
CA GLY A 409 28.84 14.20 0.78
C GLY A 409 28.20 13.15 1.70
N ALA A 410 26.89 13.19 1.92
CA ALA A 410 26.19 12.19 2.72
C ALA A 410 26.30 10.79 2.13
N ARG A 411 26.54 9.80 2.99
CA ARG A 411 26.51 8.38 2.64
C ARG A 411 25.12 7.83 2.91
N TRP A 412 24.53 7.19 1.92
CA TRP A 412 23.24 6.52 2.07
C TRP A 412 23.41 5.09 2.57
N LEU A 413 22.58 4.68 3.52
CA LEU A 413 22.43 3.28 3.91
C LEU A 413 20.99 3.01 4.35
N CYS A 414 20.54 1.77 4.19
CA CYS A 414 19.20 1.40 4.58
C CYS A 414 19.10 1.16 6.09
N ARG A 415 18.18 1.86 6.78
CA ARG A 415 17.95 1.68 8.22
C ARG A 415 17.64 0.22 8.59
N SER A 416 17.01 -0.55 7.70
CA SER A 416 16.73 -1.98 7.96
C SER A 416 18.01 -2.76 8.25
N ARG A 417 19.14 -2.39 7.64
CA ARG A 417 20.44 -3.11 7.75
C ARG A 417 21.52 -2.26 8.42
N LEU A 418 21.14 -1.21 9.15
CA LEU A 418 22.06 -0.28 9.81
C LEU A 418 23.15 -0.99 10.63
N GLU A 419 22.77 -1.99 11.43
CA GLU A 419 23.64 -2.76 12.32
C GLU A 419 24.71 -3.55 11.54
N TRP A 420 24.48 -3.87 10.27
CA TRP A 420 25.42 -4.59 9.42
C TRP A 420 26.35 -3.64 8.67
N THR A 421 25.79 -2.53 8.19
CA THR A 421 26.47 -1.63 7.25
C THR A 421 27.28 -0.54 7.98
N ILE A 422 26.88 -0.11 9.18
CA ILE A 422 27.51 1.07 9.79
C ILE A 422 29.01 0.88 10.06
N GLY A 423 29.46 -0.32 10.42
CA GLY A 423 30.88 -0.57 10.72
C GLY A 423 31.81 -0.39 9.51
N THR A 424 31.30 -0.54 8.29
CA THR A 424 32.08 -0.28 7.06
C THR A 424 32.08 1.20 6.71
N VAL A 425 31.03 1.92 7.11
CA VAL A 425 30.83 3.36 6.86
C VAL A 425 31.56 4.23 7.87
N ALA A 426 31.53 3.84 9.14
CA ALA A 426 32.10 4.54 10.29
C ALA A 426 32.80 3.53 11.23
N PRO A 427 34.01 3.05 10.89
CA PRO A 427 34.70 2.06 11.71
C PRO A 427 35.12 2.59 13.09
N ASP A 428 35.42 3.89 13.20
CA ASP A 428 35.70 4.56 14.46
C ASP A 428 34.38 4.97 15.16
N ARG A 429 34.09 4.34 16.30
CA ARG A 429 32.88 4.60 17.09
C ARG A 429 32.89 5.94 17.83
N GLN A 430 34.03 6.60 17.91
CA GLN A 430 34.18 7.94 18.49
C GLN A 430 34.08 9.05 17.44
N ALA A 431 34.14 8.71 16.15
CA ALA A 431 34.02 9.69 15.09
C ALA A 431 32.63 10.36 15.11
N PRO A 432 32.55 11.69 14.90
CA PRO A 432 31.28 12.39 14.89
C PRO A 432 30.42 11.95 13.70
N ILE A 433 29.17 11.57 13.97
CA ILE A 433 28.18 11.17 12.96
C ILE A 433 26.95 12.06 13.09
N VAL A 434 26.50 12.63 11.97
CA VAL A 434 25.20 13.29 11.84
C VAL A 434 24.30 12.40 11.00
N VAL A 435 23.19 11.92 11.58
CA VAL A 435 22.19 11.13 10.86
C VAL A 435 21.06 12.04 10.37
N THR A 436 20.66 11.88 9.11
CA THR A 436 19.57 12.64 8.51
C THR A 436 18.57 11.73 7.80
N CYS A 437 17.35 12.23 7.67
CA CYS A 437 16.28 11.72 6.80
C CYS A 437 15.44 12.92 6.35
N ALA A 438 14.27 12.70 5.75
CA ALA A 438 13.41 13.77 5.23
C ALA A 438 13.05 14.84 6.28
N ASP A 439 12.69 14.41 7.49
CA ASP A 439 12.05 15.22 8.53
C ASP A 439 12.67 15.09 9.93
N GLY A 440 13.67 14.23 10.11
CA GLY A 440 14.30 13.94 11.40
C GLY A 440 13.72 12.75 12.18
N VAL A 441 12.63 12.13 11.72
CA VAL A 441 11.94 11.07 12.48
C VAL A 441 12.71 9.74 12.40
N ALA A 442 12.94 9.23 11.19
CA ALA A 442 13.65 7.96 10.99
C ALA A 442 15.12 8.05 11.42
N SER A 443 15.76 9.20 11.20
CA SER A 443 17.14 9.45 11.64
C SER A 443 17.29 9.48 13.15
N THR A 444 16.28 9.94 13.90
CA THR A 444 16.26 9.87 15.37
C THR A 444 16.29 8.42 15.87
N LEU A 445 15.47 7.55 15.27
CA LEU A 445 15.47 6.13 15.62
C LEU A 445 16.79 5.45 15.20
N ALA A 446 17.32 5.78 14.03
CA ALA A 446 18.62 5.27 13.59
C ALA A 446 19.77 5.70 14.52
N ALA A 447 19.81 6.97 14.93
CA ALA A 447 20.80 7.48 15.87
C ALA A 447 20.70 6.81 17.25
N ALA A 448 19.49 6.52 17.74
CA ALA A 448 19.31 5.75 18.98
C ALA A 448 19.85 4.32 18.84
N THR A 449 19.66 3.68 17.68
CA THR A 449 20.29 2.37 17.39
C THR A 449 21.81 2.48 17.35
N LEU A 450 22.39 3.51 16.74
CA LEU A 450 23.84 3.73 16.77
C LEU A 450 24.39 3.87 18.20
N GLY A 451 23.67 4.58 19.07
CA GLY A 451 24.01 4.66 20.49
C GLY A 451 24.05 3.28 21.17
N ARG A 452 23.06 2.40 20.89
CA ARG A 452 23.06 1.01 21.38
C ARG A 452 24.21 0.16 20.84
N LEU A 453 24.70 0.48 19.64
CA LEU A 453 25.88 -0.15 19.04
C LEU A 453 27.21 0.41 19.60
N GLY A 454 27.16 1.42 20.49
CA GLY A 454 28.33 2.00 21.14
C GLY A 454 28.98 3.17 20.39
N TYR A 455 28.29 3.77 19.42
CA TYR A 455 28.71 5.05 18.86
C TYR A 455 28.39 6.18 19.83
N THR A 456 29.39 6.95 20.22
CA THR A 456 29.30 7.93 21.33
C THR A 456 29.07 9.36 20.85
N ALA A 457 29.52 9.69 19.63
CA ALA A 457 29.42 11.02 19.05
C ALA A 457 28.35 11.09 17.93
N VAL A 458 27.11 10.70 18.25
CA VAL A 458 26.00 10.67 17.29
C VAL A 458 25.04 11.82 17.53
N SER A 459 24.70 12.54 16.46
CA SER A 459 23.66 13.56 16.46
C SER A 459 22.72 13.41 15.28
N VAL A 460 21.56 14.07 15.34
CA VAL A 460 20.56 14.11 14.27
C VAL A 460 20.48 15.51 13.70
N LEU A 461 20.37 15.61 12.37
CA LEU A 461 20.02 16.86 11.71
C LEU A 461 18.56 17.21 12.06
N GLU A 462 18.37 18.22 12.89
CA GLU A 462 17.04 18.63 13.34
C GLU A 462 16.20 19.11 12.15
N GLY A 463 15.01 18.52 12.00
CA GLY A 463 14.11 18.77 10.86
C GLY A 463 14.56 18.16 9.53
N GLY A 464 15.67 17.42 9.51
CA GLY A 464 16.12 16.61 8.37
C GLY A 464 16.43 17.41 7.10
N MET A 465 16.26 16.76 5.95
CA MET A 465 16.44 17.36 4.63
C MET A 465 15.49 18.53 4.37
N ARG A 466 14.30 18.54 4.97
CA ARG A 466 13.38 19.69 4.87
C ARG A 466 14.02 20.94 5.47
N ALA A 467 14.50 20.87 6.71
CA ALA A 467 15.17 22.00 7.36
C ALA A 467 16.47 22.41 6.65
N TRP A 468 17.22 21.45 6.11
CA TRP A 468 18.41 21.72 5.29
C TRP A 468 18.09 22.59 4.07
N VAL A 469 17.05 22.22 3.32
CA VAL A 469 16.60 22.94 2.13
C VAL A 469 15.99 24.30 2.49
N GLU A 470 15.17 24.36 3.54
CA GLU A 470 14.58 25.61 4.04
C GLU A 470 15.66 26.61 4.49
N ALA A 471 16.79 26.12 5.01
CA ALA A 471 17.96 26.93 5.35
C ALA A 471 18.80 27.38 4.13
N GLY A 472 18.34 27.10 2.90
CA GLY A 472 19.02 27.50 1.66
C GLY A 472 20.38 26.82 1.46
N ARG A 473 20.62 25.68 2.11
CA ARG A 473 21.89 24.95 1.97
C ARG A 473 21.97 24.22 0.64
N ALA A 474 23.19 24.07 0.13
CA ALA A 474 23.45 23.32 -1.10
C ALA A 474 23.03 21.85 -0.97
N VAL A 475 22.53 21.26 -2.05
CA VAL A 475 22.14 19.84 -2.11
C VAL A 475 22.92 19.12 -3.21
N GLU A 476 23.10 17.82 -3.04
CA GLU A 476 23.63 16.90 -4.04
C GLU A 476 22.49 16.00 -4.54
N SER A 477 22.55 15.55 -5.80
CA SER A 477 21.56 14.69 -6.44
C SER A 477 22.25 13.50 -7.12
N GLY A 478 21.49 12.44 -7.38
CA GLY A 478 21.98 11.18 -7.90
C GLY A 478 22.36 10.18 -6.80
N ARG A 479 22.72 8.97 -7.22
CA ARG A 479 23.13 7.87 -6.33
C ARG A 479 24.63 7.94 -6.05
N THR A 480 25.08 9.01 -5.40
CA THR A 480 26.50 9.39 -5.37
C THR A 480 27.33 8.58 -4.37
N ARG A 481 26.79 8.24 -3.19
CA ARG A 481 27.51 7.48 -2.14
C ARG A 481 26.62 6.45 -1.45
N LEU A 482 26.24 5.40 -2.18
CA LEU A 482 25.50 4.28 -1.62
C LEU A 482 26.44 3.34 -0.86
N ALA A 483 26.19 3.13 0.43
CA ALA A 483 26.90 2.15 1.25
C ALA A 483 26.15 0.81 1.39
N ASP A 484 24.94 0.72 0.83
CA ASP A 484 24.05 -0.43 0.89
C ASP A 484 23.36 -0.60 -0.49
N GLU A 485 22.70 -1.73 -0.72
CA GLU A 485 21.87 -1.96 -1.89
C GLU A 485 20.58 -1.09 -1.81
N PRO A 486 20.25 -0.29 -2.84
CA PRO A 486 19.02 0.53 -2.88
C PRO A 486 17.81 -0.30 -3.30
N ASP A 487 17.45 -1.31 -2.50
CA ASP A 487 16.36 -2.27 -2.74
C ASP A 487 15.04 -1.92 -2.01
N ASP A 488 14.98 -0.74 -1.39
CA ASP A 488 13.87 -0.24 -0.59
C ASP A 488 12.71 0.35 -1.41
N VAL A 489 12.97 0.69 -2.67
CA VAL A 489 11.99 1.24 -3.62
C VAL A 489 11.77 0.26 -4.78
N VAL A 490 10.50 -0.08 -5.04
CA VAL A 490 10.10 -0.88 -6.20
C VAL A 490 9.71 0.04 -7.35
N LEU A 491 10.53 0.03 -8.40
CA LEU A 491 10.19 0.66 -9.67
C LEU A 491 9.02 -0.07 -10.31
N LYS A 492 8.06 0.68 -10.84
CA LYS A 492 6.94 0.15 -11.61
C LYS A 492 7.46 -0.40 -12.95
N PRO A 493 6.75 -1.36 -13.57
CA PRO A 493 7.21 -1.97 -14.82
C PRO A 493 7.48 -0.96 -15.95
N TYR A 494 6.66 0.08 -16.08
CA TYR A 494 6.85 1.14 -17.08
C TYR A 494 8.10 2.01 -16.82
N GLU A 495 8.58 2.09 -15.58
CA GLU A 495 9.84 2.79 -15.23
C GLU A 495 11.07 1.93 -15.57
N ARG A 496 10.88 0.62 -15.76
CA ARG A 496 11.93 -0.35 -16.15
C ARG A 496 11.98 -0.59 -17.67
N GLY A 497 11.13 0.11 -18.43
CA GLY A 497 11.09 0.06 -19.89
C GLY A 497 10.25 -1.09 -20.48
N ARG A 498 10.22 -1.14 -21.82
CA ARG A 498 9.33 -2.01 -22.62
C ARG A 498 9.36 -3.48 -22.19
N ALA A 499 10.55 -4.07 -22.11
CA ALA A 499 10.70 -5.50 -21.79
C ALA A 499 10.16 -5.86 -20.40
N ALA A 500 10.21 -4.94 -19.44
CA ALA A 500 9.67 -5.16 -18.10
C ALA A 500 8.14 -5.09 -18.07
N MET A 501 7.52 -4.20 -18.85
CA MET A 501 6.07 -4.18 -19.04
C MET A 501 5.57 -5.49 -19.67
N GLU A 502 6.24 -5.96 -20.72
CA GLU A 502 5.89 -7.23 -21.37
C GLU A 502 6.03 -8.44 -20.43
N ARG A 503 7.09 -8.49 -19.61
CA ARG A 503 7.24 -9.54 -18.58
C ARG A 503 6.16 -9.45 -17.52
N TYR A 504 5.86 -8.25 -17.03
CA TYR A 504 4.82 -8.04 -16.04
C TYR A 504 3.45 -8.52 -16.51
N LEU A 505 3.05 -8.18 -17.75
CA LEU A 505 1.77 -8.61 -18.30
C LEU A 505 1.70 -10.13 -18.46
N ARG A 506 2.76 -10.77 -18.98
CA ARG A 506 2.83 -12.24 -19.06
C ARG A 506 2.78 -12.91 -17.69
N TRP A 507 3.50 -12.35 -16.71
CA TRP A 507 3.47 -12.82 -15.34
C TRP A 507 2.07 -12.77 -14.76
N GLU A 508 1.36 -11.64 -14.92
CA GLU A 508 0.00 -11.45 -14.39
C GLU A 508 -0.99 -12.42 -15.05
N THR A 509 -0.95 -12.59 -16.38
CA THR A 509 -1.84 -13.53 -17.09
C THR A 509 -1.63 -15.00 -16.73
N ASP A 510 -0.42 -15.36 -16.30
CA ASP A 510 -0.05 -16.74 -15.95
C ASP A 510 -0.27 -17.06 -14.46
N LEU A 511 -0.83 -16.14 -13.66
CA LEU A 511 -1.08 -16.32 -12.24
C LEU A 511 -2.10 -17.44 -11.98
N ASP A 512 -1.72 -18.41 -11.14
CA ASP A 512 -2.63 -19.42 -10.59
C ASP A 512 -3.28 -18.96 -9.27
N ALA A 513 -4.16 -19.81 -8.71
CA ALA A 513 -4.90 -19.51 -7.48
C ALA A 513 -3.99 -19.35 -6.24
N GLU A 514 -2.77 -19.90 -6.29
CA GLU A 514 -1.76 -19.82 -5.24
C GLU A 514 -0.74 -18.69 -5.50
N GLY A 515 -0.98 -17.84 -6.50
CA GLY A 515 -0.12 -16.70 -6.84
C GLY A 515 1.17 -17.07 -7.56
N ARG A 516 1.31 -18.32 -8.02
CA ARG A 516 2.46 -18.76 -8.83
C ARG A 516 2.20 -18.40 -10.29
N SER A 517 3.27 -18.08 -10.99
CA SER A 517 3.23 -17.79 -12.42
C SER A 517 4.25 -18.65 -13.15
N ARG A 518 3.90 -19.11 -14.35
CA ARG A 518 4.85 -19.81 -15.24
C ARG A 518 5.84 -18.83 -15.86
N SER A 519 5.47 -17.56 -15.95
CA SER A 519 6.31 -16.47 -16.42
C SER A 519 6.98 -15.76 -15.24
N ARG A 520 8.29 -15.51 -15.34
CA ARG A 520 9.03 -14.69 -14.37
C ARG A 520 8.65 -13.22 -14.53
N LEU A 521 8.47 -12.53 -13.41
CA LEU A 521 8.21 -11.10 -13.34
C LEU A 521 9.48 -10.29 -13.63
N LEU A 522 10.59 -10.66 -12.99
CA LEU A 522 11.84 -9.91 -12.99
C LEU A 522 12.90 -10.50 -13.89
#